data_AF-A0A838QNN5-F1
#
_entry.id   AF-A0A838QNN5-F1
#
_cell.length_a   1.000
_cell.length_b   1.000
_cell.length_c   1.000
_cell.angle_alpha   90.00
_cell.angle_beta   90.00
_cell.angle_gamma   90.00
#
_symmetry.space_group_name_H-M   'P 1'
#
loop_
_entity.id
_entity.type
_entity.pdbx_description
1 polymer ?
#
loop_
_entity_poly.entity_id
_entity_poly.type
_entity_poly.pdbx_seq_one_letter_code
_entity_poly.pdbx_strand_id
1 'polypeptide(L)'
;MRRLPLLLSILLLPACNRPGDRGPSAACGLAALAGPTALLAQFSIPNQTLATPPRNLPERLVVRQVAGKAYPAIVGRADSLWIIGLQGRLPNNVKPGFGVLIQDLDGEPIGVMLYEGASVEGAPEIGAVSAGDGTVPLIGIQLDPAKIEDPSCPLFPDTVIQ
;
A
#
# COMPACT_ATOMS: atom_id res chain seq x y z
N MET A 1 51.10 30.62 40.12
CA MET A 1 50.21 29.48 40.42
C MET A 1 49.15 29.46 39.31
N ARG A 2 49.36 28.80 38.15
CA ARG A 2 49.29 27.36 37.82
C ARG A 2 47.85 26.81 37.75
N ARG A 3 47.32 26.78 36.50
CA ARG A 3 46.31 25.85 35.89
C ARG A 3 44.87 25.97 36.43
N LEU A 4 43.79 25.85 35.66
CA LEU A 4 43.51 24.89 34.60
C LEU A 4 42.26 25.35 33.78
N PRO A 5 42.22 25.14 32.44
CA PRO A 5 41.09 25.49 31.59
C PRO A 5 39.98 24.43 31.66
N LEU A 6 38.72 24.84 31.74
CA LEU A 6 37.58 23.92 31.66
C LEU A 6 37.33 23.58 30.19
N LEU A 7 37.88 22.43 29.77
CA LEU A 7 37.73 21.86 28.45
C LEU A 7 36.28 21.41 28.18
N LEU A 8 35.75 22.00 27.12
CA LEU A 8 34.82 21.45 26.14
C LEU A 8 34.87 19.91 26.04
N SER A 9 33.75 19.24 26.29
CA SER A 9 33.52 17.84 25.89
C SER A 9 32.03 17.65 25.57
N ILE A 10 31.65 18.16 24.39
CA ILE A 10 30.41 17.79 23.72
C ILE A 10 30.59 16.35 23.23
N LEU A 11 29.96 15.39 23.93
CA LEU A 11 29.81 14.03 23.42
C LEU A 11 28.82 14.04 22.25
N LEU A 12 29.35 14.20 21.04
CA LEU A 12 28.67 13.79 19.81
C LEU A 12 28.79 12.27 19.70
N LEU A 13 27.77 11.55 20.16
CA LEU A 13 27.59 10.14 19.83
C LEU A 13 27.36 10.03 18.32
N PRO A 14 28.20 9.31 17.54
CA PRO A 14 27.86 8.99 16.17
C PRO A 14 26.74 7.94 16.23
N ALA A 15 25.52 8.35 15.92
CA ALA A 15 24.42 7.42 15.70
C ALA A 15 24.74 6.60 14.42
N CYS A 16 25.22 5.38 14.61
CA CYS A 16 25.29 4.36 13.56
C CYS A 16 23.85 3.98 13.14
N ASN A 17 23.24 4.78 12.26
CA ASN A 17 22.01 4.41 11.57
C ASN A 17 22.34 3.34 10.53
N ARG A 18 22.16 2.06 10.89
CA ARG A 18 22.05 0.99 9.91
C ARG A 18 20.66 1.07 9.25
N PRO A 19 20.56 1.18 7.91
CA PRO A 19 19.29 1.11 7.22
C PRO A 19 18.82 -0.35 7.25
N GLY A 20 17.91 -0.68 8.18
CA GLY A 20 17.37 -2.04 8.27
C GLY A 20 16.74 -2.41 9.61
N ASP A 21 17.05 -1.68 10.68
CA ASP A 21 16.66 -2.07 12.05
C ASP A 21 15.80 -1.00 12.75
N ARG A 22 14.74 -0.53 12.07
CA ARG A 22 13.73 0.32 12.69
C ARG A 22 12.45 -0.49 12.87
N GLY A 23 12.13 -0.83 14.12
CA GLY A 23 10.78 -1.25 14.49
C GLY A 23 9.73 -0.22 14.04
N PRO A 24 8.43 -0.56 14.07
CA PRO A 24 7.38 0.30 13.52
C PRO A 24 7.45 1.69 14.15
N SER A 25 7.87 2.69 13.38
CA SER A 25 7.91 4.06 13.86
C SER A 25 6.47 4.55 14.02
N ALA A 26 6.21 5.37 15.05
CA ALA A 26 4.89 6.00 15.22
C ALA A 26 4.48 6.79 13.95
N ALA A 27 5.46 7.35 13.23
CA ALA A 27 5.25 8.00 11.95
C ALA A 27 4.69 7.04 10.89
N CYS A 28 5.26 5.84 10.73
CA CYS A 28 4.73 4.86 9.77
C CYS A 28 3.37 4.28 10.21
N GLY A 29 3.08 4.24 11.51
CA GLY A 29 1.75 3.89 12.01
C GLY A 29 0.68 4.89 11.57
N LEU A 30 0.97 6.19 11.65
CA LEU A 30 0.07 7.24 11.16
C LEU A 30 -0.03 7.24 9.63
N ALA A 31 1.09 7.07 8.93
CA ALA A 31 1.12 6.99 7.46
C ALA A 31 0.28 5.82 6.93
N ALA A 32 0.26 4.68 7.64
CA ALA A 32 -0.54 3.51 7.29
C ALA A 32 -2.06 3.75 7.33
N LEU A 33 -2.52 4.86 7.92
CA LEU A 33 -3.92 5.29 7.93
C LEU A 33 -4.17 6.47 7.00
N ALA A 34 -3.26 7.44 7.02
CA ALA A 34 -3.36 8.65 6.20
C ALA A 34 -3.30 8.33 4.70
N GLY A 35 -2.37 7.46 4.28
CA GLY A 35 -2.17 7.11 2.88
C GLY A 35 -3.41 6.46 2.23
N PRO A 36 -4.01 5.40 2.81
CA PRO A 36 -5.26 4.84 2.30
C PRO A 36 -6.42 5.84 2.23
N THR A 37 -6.53 6.75 3.21
CA THR A 37 -7.58 7.77 3.18
C THR A 37 -7.34 8.78 2.05
N ALA A 38 -6.08 9.22 1.88
CA ALA A 38 -5.67 10.10 0.80
C ALA A 38 -5.87 9.45 -0.58
N LEU A 39 -5.67 8.12 -0.68
CA LEU A 39 -5.92 7.34 -1.89
C LEU A 39 -7.40 7.44 -2.32
N LEU A 40 -8.34 7.26 -1.39
CA LEU A 40 -9.77 7.37 -1.72
C LEU A 40 -10.14 8.77 -2.24
N ALA A 41 -9.51 9.83 -1.74
CA ALA A 41 -9.73 11.19 -2.22
C ALA A 41 -9.29 11.39 -3.70
N GLN A 42 -8.35 10.58 -4.19
CA GLN A 42 -7.86 10.70 -5.57
C GLN A 42 -8.91 10.29 -6.61
N PHE A 43 -9.91 9.49 -6.26
CA PHE A 43 -11.02 9.14 -7.16
C PHE A 43 -11.89 10.34 -7.57
N SER A 44 -11.81 11.46 -6.84
CA SER A 44 -12.47 12.71 -7.23
C SER A 44 -11.71 13.49 -8.31
N ILE A 45 -10.49 13.06 -8.66
CA ILE A 45 -9.68 13.71 -9.69
C ILE A 45 -10.02 13.09 -11.06
N PRO A 46 -10.36 13.90 -12.07
CA PRO A 46 -10.74 13.39 -13.38
C PRO A 46 -9.58 12.63 -14.05
N ASN A 47 -9.93 11.59 -14.81
CA ASN A 47 -9.02 10.78 -15.63
C ASN A 47 -7.96 9.97 -14.87
N GLN A 48 -8.09 9.78 -13.55
CA GLN A 48 -7.23 8.87 -12.79
C GLN A 48 -7.85 7.48 -12.58
N THR A 49 -9.17 7.42 -12.46
CA THR A 49 -9.89 6.16 -12.26
C THR A 49 -9.77 5.27 -13.51
N LEU A 50 -9.36 4.02 -13.31
CA LEU A 50 -9.27 3.04 -14.38
C LEU A 50 -10.66 2.59 -14.81
N ALA A 51 -10.95 2.71 -16.11
CA ALA A 51 -12.19 2.20 -16.70
C ALA A 51 -12.08 0.74 -17.16
N THR A 52 -10.86 0.25 -17.35
CA THR A 52 -10.57 -1.11 -17.81
C THR A 52 -9.38 -1.69 -17.06
N PRO A 53 -9.30 -3.01 -16.91
CA PRO A 53 -8.19 -3.66 -16.23
C PRO A 53 -6.90 -3.46 -17.02
N PRO A 54 -5.73 -3.35 -16.37
CA PRO A 54 -4.49 -3.15 -17.10
C PRO A 54 -4.16 -4.31 -18.03
N ARG A 55 -3.42 -4.00 -19.10
CA ARG A 55 -3.07 -5.00 -20.13
C ARG A 55 -2.00 -5.96 -19.63
N ASN A 56 -0.93 -5.40 -19.08
CA ASN A 56 0.20 -6.15 -18.52
C ASN A 56 -0.25 -6.85 -17.23
N LEU A 57 -0.26 -8.18 -17.24
CA LEU A 57 -0.72 -8.98 -16.12
C LEU A 57 0.50 -9.51 -15.36
N PRO A 58 0.88 -8.92 -14.21
CA PRO A 58 1.95 -9.48 -13.40
C PRO A 58 1.50 -10.85 -12.85
N GLU A 59 2.43 -11.78 -12.58
CA GLU A 59 2.05 -13.07 -12.00
C GLU A 59 1.63 -12.94 -10.53
N ARG A 60 2.28 -12.03 -9.80
CA ARG A 60 2.12 -11.81 -8.37
C ARG A 60 2.05 -10.33 -8.05
N LEU A 61 1.36 -9.98 -6.97
CA LEU A 61 1.38 -8.64 -6.40
C LEU A 61 1.25 -8.66 -4.87
N VAL A 62 1.38 -7.48 -4.25
CA VAL A 62 1.04 -7.30 -2.82
C VAL A 62 -0.38 -6.81 -2.67
N VAL A 63 -1.16 -7.50 -1.85
CA VAL A 63 -2.43 -6.97 -1.33
C VAL A 63 -2.21 -6.50 0.11
N ARG A 64 -2.48 -5.23 0.39
CA ARG A 64 -2.38 -4.67 1.74
C ARG A 64 -3.77 -4.36 2.30
N GLN A 65 -4.07 -4.90 3.47
CA GLN A 65 -5.23 -4.46 4.24
C GLN A 65 -4.98 -3.07 4.83
N VAL A 66 -5.95 -2.16 4.72
CA VAL A 66 -5.89 -0.86 5.41
C VAL A 66 -5.72 -1.07 6.92
N ALA A 67 -4.80 -0.31 7.53
CA ALA A 67 -4.40 -0.46 8.93
C ALA A 67 -3.92 -1.87 9.33
N GLY A 68 -3.63 -2.73 8.35
CA GLY A 68 -3.39 -4.15 8.56
C GLY A 68 -2.12 -4.65 7.89
N LYS A 69 -2.06 -5.96 7.72
CA LYS A 69 -0.92 -6.67 7.12
C LYS A 69 -0.97 -6.62 5.59
N ALA A 70 0.20 -6.79 5.00
CA ALA A 70 0.36 -7.10 3.59
C ALA A 70 0.41 -8.61 3.38
N TYR A 71 -0.12 -9.05 2.24
CA TYR A 71 -0.25 -10.45 1.83
C TYR A 71 0.28 -10.61 0.40
N PRO A 72 0.94 -11.72 0.08
CA PRO A 72 1.18 -12.06 -1.31
C PRO A 72 -0.16 -12.35 -1.99
N ALA A 73 -0.24 -12.10 -3.29
CA ALA A 73 -1.39 -12.46 -4.09
C ALA A 73 -0.99 -12.96 -5.47
N ILE A 74 -1.79 -13.87 -6.02
CA ILE A 74 -1.67 -14.35 -7.40
C ILE A 74 -2.62 -13.53 -8.26
N VAL A 75 -2.19 -13.13 -9.44
CA VAL A 75 -3.05 -12.44 -10.41
C VAL A 75 -3.42 -13.41 -11.51
N GLY A 76 -4.72 -13.46 -11.78
CA GLY A 76 -5.28 -14.15 -12.93
C GLY A 76 -6.15 -13.21 -13.75
N ARG A 77 -6.67 -13.74 -14.85
CA ARG A 77 -7.64 -13.06 -15.70
C ARG A 77 -8.83 -14.00 -15.94
N ALA A 78 -10.04 -13.47 -15.79
CA ALA A 78 -11.29 -14.15 -16.13
C ALA A 78 -12.16 -13.18 -16.93
N ASP A 79 -12.62 -13.57 -18.12
CA ASP A 79 -13.48 -12.75 -18.98
C ASP A 79 -12.97 -11.30 -19.20
N SER A 80 -11.66 -11.17 -19.38
CA SER A 80 -10.92 -9.89 -19.50
C SER A 80 -10.75 -9.08 -18.20
N LEU A 81 -11.42 -9.43 -17.12
CA LEU A 81 -11.28 -8.83 -15.79
C LEU A 81 -10.10 -9.44 -15.02
N TRP A 82 -9.51 -8.66 -14.10
CA TRP A 82 -8.46 -9.14 -13.22
C TRP A 82 -9.04 -9.87 -12.02
N ILE A 83 -8.45 -11.02 -11.67
CA ILE A 83 -8.79 -11.76 -10.45
C ILE A 83 -7.57 -11.79 -9.55
N ILE A 84 -7.69 -11.22 -8.36
CA ILE A 84 -6.61 -11.16 -7.37
C ILE A 84 -6.87 -12.21 -6.30
N GLY A 85 -6.11 -13.29 -6.28
CA GLY A 85 -6.20 -14.33 -5.26
C GLY A 85 -5.26 -14.05 -4.09
N LEU A 86 -5.81 -13.66 -2.93
CA LEU A 86 -5.03 -13.44 -1.72
C LEU A 86 -4.39 -14.75 -1.23
N GLN A 87 -3.08 -14.75 -1.00
CA GLN A 87 -2.38 -15.87 -0.37
C GLN A 87 -2.31 -15.64 1.15
N GLY A 88 -3.11 -16.40 1.88
CA GLY A 88 -3.18 -16.34 3.32
C GLY A 88 -4.59 -16.07 3.82
N ARG A 89 -4.71 -15.83 5.12
CA ARG A 89 -6.01 -15.62 5.78
C ARG A 89 -6.06 -14.24 6.43
N LEU A 90 -7.14 -13.52 6.14
CA LEU A 90 -7.45 -12.29 6.84
C LEU A 90 -7.88 -12.57 8.29
N PRO A 91 -7.65 -11.65 9.23
CA PRO A 91 -8.17 -11.78 10.58
C PRO A 91 -9.71 -11.90 10.56
N ASN A 92 -10.28 -12.73 11.45
CA ASN A 92 -11.73 -13.02 11.44
C ASN A 92 -12.63 -11.79 11.68
N ASN A 93 -12.09 -10.71 12.22
CA ASN A 93 -12.80 -9.46 12.50
C ASN A 93 -12.78 -8.48 11.31
N VAL A 94 -12.14 -8.82 10.20
CA VAL A 94 -11.98 -7.99 9.02
C VAL A 94 -12.97 -8.44 7.98
N LYS A 95 -13.76 -7.50 7.43
CA LYS A 95 -14.72 -7.79 6.37
C LYS A 95 -14.39 -6.98 5.12
N PRO A 96 -13.63 -7.57 4.17
CA PRO A 96 -13.32 -6.91 2.92
C PRO A 96 -14.60 -6.44 2.22
N GLY A 97 -14.57 -5.21 1.75
CA GLY A 97 -15.63 -4.59 0.98
C GLY A 97 -15.26 -4.43 -0.49
N PHE A 98 -14.04 -3.98 -0.76
CA PHE A 98 -13.51 -3.78 -2.11
C PHE A 98 -11.98 -3.66 -2.10
N GLY A 99 -11.36 -3.92 -3.24
CA GLY A 99 -9.95 -3.67 -3.50
C GLY A 99 -9.74 -2.46 -4.39
N VAL A 100 -8.63 -1.75 -4.20
CA VAL A 100 -8.16 -0.69 -5.09
C VAL A 100 -6.81 -1.10 -5.67
N LEU A 101 -6.77 -1.42 -6.96
CA LEU A 101 -5.53 -1.56 -7.72
C LEU A 101 -4.91 -0.17 -7.93
N ILE A 102 -3.64 -0.03 -7.60
CA ILE A 102 -2.90 1.21 -7.80
C ILE A 102 -1.85 0.95 -8.88
N GLN A 103 -1.85 1.81 -9.89
CA GLN A 103 -0.82 1.87 -10.91
C GLN A 103 -0.04 3.17 -10.81
N ASP A 104 1.25 3.10 -11.15
CA ASP A 104 2.04 4.30 -11.38
C ASP A 104 1.67 4.96 -12.72
N LEU A 105 2.31 6.09 -13.01
CA LEU A 105 2.08 6.84 -14.25
C LEU A 105 2.57 6.10 -15.52
N ASP A 106 3.45 5.13 -15.38
CA ASP A 106 3.92 4.27 -16.48
C ASP A 106 2.93 3.11 -16.75
N GLY A 107 1.93 2.94 -15.88
CA GLY A 107 0.91 1.90 -16.00
C GLY A 107 1.37 0.58 -15.42
N GLU A 108 2.41 0.57 -14.58
CA GLU A 108 2.84 -0.62 -13.87
C GLU A 108 2.02 -0.76 -12.57
N PRO A 109 1.46 -1.96 -12.30
CA PRO A 109 0.70 -2.22 -11.09
C PRO A 109 1.63 -2.28 -9.87
N ILE A 110 1.38 -1.42 -8.89
CA ILE A 110 2.17 -1.33 -7.65
C ILE A 110 1.64 -2.32 -6.61
N GLY A 111 0.32 -2.38 -6.47
CA GLY A 111 -0.30 -3.11 -5.37
C GLY A 111 -1.80 -2.97 -5.34
N VAL A 112 -2.45 -3.75 -4.46
CA VAL A 112 -3.89 -3.61 -4.17
C VAL A 112 -4.09 -3.26 -2.72
N MET A 113 -4.77 -2.15 -2.45
CA MET A 113 -5.22 -1.79 -1.10
C MET A 113 -6.61 -2.37 -0.85
N LEU A 114 -6.79 -3.12 0.23
CA LEU A 114 -8.04 -3.80 0.59
C LEU A 114 -8.75 -3.01 1.69
N TYR A 115 -9.94 -2.51 1.37
CA TYR A 115 -10.79 -1.71 2.23
C TYR A 115 -11.97 -2.52 2.78
N GLU A 116 -12.49 -2.09 3.92
CA GLU A 116 -13.78 -2.53 4.44
C GLU A 116 -14.87 -1.51 4.05
N GLY A 117 -16.13 -1.95 3.92
CA GLY A 117 -17.26 -1.07 3.60
C GLY A 117 -17.69 -1.08 2.12
N ALA A 118 -18.37 -0.01 1.68
CA ALA A 118 -18.84 0.10 0.30
C ALA A 118 -17.74 0.68 -0.61
N SER A 119 -17.70 0.23 -1.87
CA SER A 119 -16.80 0.76 -2.90
C SER A 119 -17.09 2.24 -3.20
N VAL A 120 -16.13 2.90 -3.84
CA VAL A 120 -16.25 4.29 -4.30
C VAL A 120 -17.39 4.39 -5.32
N GLU A 121 -18.33 5.30 -5.07
CA GLU A 121 -19.48 5.49 -5.93
C GLU A 121 -19.06 5.91 -7.35
N GLY A 122 -19.62 5.24 -8.36
CA GLY A 122 -19.34 5.51 -9.77
C GLY A 122 -17.98 5.01 -10.28
N ALA A 123 -17.13 4.43 -9.43
CA ALA A 123 -15.87 3.83 -9.87
C ALA A 123 -16.14 2.52 -10.63
N PRO A 124 -15.66 2.37 -11.89
CA PRO A 124 -15.84 1.14 -12.64
C PRO A 124 -15.14 -0.05 -11.99
N GLU A 125 -15.82 -1.19 -11.97
CA GLU A 125 -15.21 -2.45 -11.58
C GLU A 125 -14.32 -2.97 -12.72
N ILE A 126 -13.05 -3.19 -12.40
CA ILE A 126 -12.03 -3.75 -13.31
C ILE A 126 -11.67 -5.20 -12.94
N GLY A 127 -12.40 -5.78 -11.98
CA GLY A 127 -12.30 -7.18 -11.64
C GLY A 127 -12.68 -7.47 -10.21
N ALA A 128 -11.98 -8.41 -9.59
CA ALA A 128 -12.31 -8.87 -8.25
C ALA A 128 -11.09 -9.30 -7.43
N VAL A 129 -11.23 -9.22 -6.11
CA VAL A 129 -10.29 -9.79 -5.13
C VAL A 129 -10.96 -10.94 -4.42
N SER A 130 -10.38 -12.13 -4.51
CA SER A 130 -10.76 -13.29 -3.72
C SER A 130 -9.97 -13.28 -2.41
N ALA A 131 -10.67 -13.11 -1.29
CA ALA A 131 -10.08 -13.01 0.03
C ALA A 131 -10.91 -13.80 1.05
N GLY A 132 -10.29 -14.82 1.67
CA GLY A 132 -10.97 -15.66 2.65
C GLY A 132 -12.08 -16.50 2.03
N ASP A 133 -13.31 -16.29 2.49
CA ASP A 133 -14.53 -16.98 2.07
C ASP A 133 -15.34 -16.22 1.01
N GLY A 134 -14.87 -15.03 0.60
CA GLY A 134 -15.60 -14.15 -0.30
C GLY A 134 -14.79 -13.62 -1.47
N THR A 135 -15.51 -13.00 -2.40
CA THR A 135 -14.95 -12.23 -3.51
C THR A 135 -15.54 -10.83 -3.46
N VAL A 136 -14.69 -9.82 -3.57
CA VAL A 136 -15.07 -8.40 -3.51
C VAL A 136 -14.68 -7.68 -4.80
N PRO A 137 -15.37 -6.60 -5.19
CA PRO A 137 -15.02 -5.85 -6.39
C PRO A 137 -13.61 -5.26 -6.31
N LEU A 138 -12.94 -5.22 -7.46
CA LEU A 138 -11.68 -4.52 -7.67
C LEU A 138 -11.97 -3.29 -8.53
N ILE A 139 -11.71 -2.12 -7.98
CA ILE A 139 -11.61 -0.86 -8.74
C ILE A 139 -10.14 -0.51 -8.90
N GLY A 140 -9.82 0.47 -9.73
CA GLY A 140 -8.44 0.86 -9.93
C GLY A 140 -8.23 2.34 -10.18
N ILE A 141 -7.01 2.77 -9.91
CA ILE A 141 -6.59 4.15 -10.07
C ILE A 141 -5.13 4.22 -10.53
N GLN A 142 -4.87 5.16 -11.43
CA GLN A 142 -3.53 5.51 -11.88
C GLN A 142 -3.14 6.86 -11.28
N LEU A 143 -2.03 6.89 -10.54
CA LEU A 143 -1.54 8.09 -9.87
C LEU A 143 -0.04 8.04 -9.63
N ASP A 144 0.50 9.18 -9.22
CA ASP A 144 1.87 9.27 -8.72
C ASP A 144 1.89 8.91 -7.22
N PRO A 145 2.51 7.79 -6.81
CA PRO A 145 2.51 7.32 -5.42
C PRO A 145 3.08 8.35 -4.45
N ALA A 146 4.06 9.14 -4.89
CA ALA A 146 4.69 10.17 -4.10
C ALA A 146 3.72 11.28 -3.65
N LYS A 147 2.51 11.36 -4.23
CA LYS A 147 1.45 12.27 -3.81
C LYS A 147 0.64 11.78 -2.62
N ILE A 148 0.67 10.48 -2.33
CA ILE A 148 -0.19 9.85 -1.31
C ILE A 148 0.58 9.05 -0.25
N GLU A 149 1.89 8.88 -0.41
CA GLU A 149 2.73 8.14 0.53
C GLU A 149 3.96 8.93 0.99
N ASP A 150 4.46 8.60 2.17
CA ASP A 150 5.78 9.06 2.64
C ASP A 150 6.84 8.06 2.12
N PRO A 151 7.92 8.51 1.45
CA PRO A 151 8.98 7.62 0.97
C PRO A 151 9.63 6.74 2.05
N SER A 152 9.58 7.19 3.32
CA SER A 152 10.09 6.43 4.47
C SER A 152 9.12 5.35 4.95
N CYS A 153 7.86 5.39 4.49
CA CYS A 153 6.77 4.53 4.90
C CYS A 153 5.90 4.15 3.69
N PRO A 154 6.43 3.33 2.75
CA PRO A 154 5.72 2.97 1.52
C PRO A 154 4.43 2.21 1.82
N LEU A 155 3.41 2.43 0.97
CA LEU A 155 2.13 1.74 1.07
C LEU A 155 2.30 0.23 0.85
N PHE A 156 3.13 -0.18 -0.10
CA PHE A 156 3.38 -1.58 -0.44
C PHE A 156 4.84 -1.94 -0.18
N PRO A 157 5.12 -2.76 0.84
CA PRO A 157 6.47 -3.30 1.03
C PRO A 157 6.71 -4.47 0.07
N ASP A 158 7.74 -4.35 -0.79
CA ASP A 158 8.13 -5.36 -1.79
C ASP A 158 8.53 -6.72 -1.17
N THR A 159 8.88 -6.73 0.11
CA THR A 159 9.37 -7.91 0.84
C THR A 159 8.36 -9.06 0.90
N VAL A 160 7.11 -8.83 0.51
CA VAL A 160 6.01 -9.78 0.63
C VAL A 160 5.79 -10.60 -0.67
N ILE A 161 6.41 -10.25 -1.80
CA ILE A 161 6.16 -10.89 -3.12
C ILE A 161 6.93 -12.22 -3.32
N GLN A 162 7.80 -12.60 -2.38
CA GLN A 162 8.71 -13.77 -2.48
C GLN A 162 8.06 -15.09 -2.92
#